data_AF-A0A3G2JQB4-F1
#
_entry.id   AF-A0A3G2JQB4-F1
#
_cell.length_a   1.000
_cell.length_b   1.000
_cell.length_c   1.000
_cell.angle_alpha   90.00
_cell.angle_beta   90.00
_cell.angle_gamma   90.00
#
_symmetry.space_group_name_H-M   'P 1'
#
loop_
_entity.id
_entity.type
_entity.pdbx_description
1 polymer ?
#
loop_
_entity_poly.entity_id
_entity_poly.type
_entity_poly.pdbx_seq_one_letter_code
_entity_poly.pdbx_strand_id
1 'polypeptide(L)'
;MNRDTLDSVLRALGVQDGHYFLEDVHEPIPLPTDFLFLRRSPTEPDRWDVGACERGAWETISLHTHEEDACTHLLRLLTGN
;
A
#
# COMPACT_ATOMS: atom_id res chain seq x y z
N MET A 1 9.91 2.23 9.63
CA MET A 1 8.47 2.59 9.50
C MET A 1 7.66 1.31 9.34
N ASN A 2 6.45 1.23 9.90
CA ASN A 2 5.49 0.12 9.69
C ASN A 2 4.16 0.64 9.12
N ARG A 3 3.21 -0.24 8.79
CA ARG A 3 1.92 0.13 8.17
C ARG A 3 1.09 1.11 9.01
N ASP A 4 1.02 0.96 10.33
CA ASP A 4 0.30 1.91 11.20
C ASP A 4 0.90 3.32 11.17
N THR A 5 2.23 3.40 11.18
CA THR A 5 2.96 4.67 11.05
C THR A 5 2.71 5.27 9.66
N LEU A 6 2.69 4.45 8.62
CA LEU A 6 2.41 4.88 7.26
C LEU A 6 0.99 5.45 7.12
N ASP A 7 -0.04 4.76 7.63
CA ASP A 7 -1.43 5.27 7.64
C ASP A 7 -1.50 6.65 8.30
N SER A 8 -0.89 6.79 9.47
CA SER A 8 -0.82 8.07 10.20
C SER A 8 -0.16 9.19 9.38
N VAL A 9 0.93 8.88 8.67
CA VAL A 9 1.64 9.84 7.81
C VAL A 9 0.80 10.20 6.58
N LEU A 10 0.19 9.23 5.90
CA LEU A 10 -0.65 9.48 4.72
C LEU A 10 -1.86 10.35 5.05
N ARG A 11 -2.52 10.08 6.19
CA ARG A 11 -3.61 10.92 6.71
C ARG A 11 -3.13 12.34 7.02
N ALA A 12 -1.97 12.49 7.67
CA ALA A 12 -1.39 13.80 7.97
C ALA A 12 -1.04 14.60 6.70
N LEU A 13 -0.67 13.91 5.62
CA LEU A 13 -0.39 14.50 4.30
C LEU A 13 -1.67 14.76 3.48
N GLY A 14 -2.84 14.36 3.95
CA GLY A 14 -4.12 14.56 3.26
C GLY A 14 -4.36 13.62 2.09
N VAL A 15 -3.66 12.47 2.02
CA VAL A 15 -3.93 11.45 1.01
C VAL A 15 -5.32 10.87 1.26
N GLN A 16 -6.17 10.86 0.23
CA GLN A 16 -7.55 10.40 0.34
C GLN A 16 -7.61 8.90 0.63
N ASP A 17 -8.48 8.49 1.55
CA ASP A 17 -8.64 7.09 1.99
C ASP A 17 -8.88 6.11 0.83
N GLY A 18 -9.48 6.54 -0.28
CA GLY A 18 -9.70 5.70 -1.47
C GLY A 18 -8.48 5.48 -2.37
N HIS A 19 -7.36 6.13 -2.11
CA HIS A 19 -6.16 6.02 -2.96
C HIS A 19 -5.20 4.91 -2.53
N TYR A 20 -5.37 4.35 -1.34
CA TYR A 20 -4.47 3.35 -0.82
C TYR A 20 -5.17 2.25 -0.01
N PHE A 21 -4.54 1.08 0.02
CA PHE A 21 -4.90 -0.08 0.81
C PHE A 21 -3.68 -0.56 1.59
N LEU A 22 -3.83 -0.78 2.90
CA LEU A 22 -2.82 -1.38 3.77
C LEU A 22 -3.45 -2.59 4.44
N GLU A 23 -2.96 -3.79 4.12
CA GLU A 23 -3.47 -5.04 4.70
C GLU A 23 -3.48 -4.98 6.23
N ASP A 24 -4.63 -5.35 6.81
CA ASP A 24 -4.94 -5.33 8.25
C ASP A 24 -4.94 -3.94 8.93
N VAL A 25 -4.67 -2.86 8.19
CA VAL A 25 -4.53 -1.50 8.76
C VAL A 25 -5.53 -0.51 8.17
N HIS A 26 -5.62 -0.45 6.84
CA HIS A 26 -6.54 0.45 6.14
C HIS A 26 -7.09 -0.23 4.88
N GLU A 27 -8.31 -0.73 5.00
CA GLU A 27 -9.00 -1.45 3.93
C GLU A 27 -10.27 -0.67 3.57
N PRO A 28 -10.26 0.16 2.51
CA PRO A 28 -11.37 1.07 2.26
C PRO A 28 -12.66 0.32 1.91
N ILE A 29 -13.79 0.81 2.43
CA ILE A 29 -15.13 0.25 2.18
C ILE A 29 -16.07 1.35 1.67
N PRO A 30 -16.67 1.20 0.46
CA PRO A 30 -16.46 0.12 -0.50
C PRO A 30 -15.04 0.11 -1.07
N LEU A 31 -14.56 -1.06 -1.51
CA LEU A 31 -13.25 -1.18 -2.14
C LEU A 31 -13.23 -0.35 -3.44
N PRO A 32 -12.31 0.62 -3.59
CA PRO A 32 -12.20 1.42 -4.80
C PRO A 32 -11.78 0.57 -6.00
N THR A 33 -12.08 1.06 -7.20
CA THR A 33 -11.69 0.38 -8.45
C THR A 33 -10.18 0.54 -8.73
N ASP A 34 -9.61 1.67 -8.30
CA ASP A 34 -8.22 2.05 -8.56
C ASP A 34 -7.57 2.57 -7.26
N PHE A 35 -6.49 1.92 -6.81
CA PHE A 35 -5.73 2.30 -5.60
C PHE A 35 -4.34 1.66 -5.59
N LEU A 36 -3.40 2.24 -4.86
CA LEU A 36 -2.12 1.59 -4.56
C LEU A 36 -2.25 0.74 -3.30
N PHE A 37 -1.52 -0.36 -3.21
CA PHE A 37 -1.64 -1.24 -2.06
C PHE A 37 -0.28 -1.64 -1.49
N LEU A 38 -0.32 -2.02 -0.21
CA LEU A 38 0.74 -2.76 0.46
C LEU A 38 0.11 -3.93 1.23
N ARG A 39 0.58 -5.14 0.95
CA ARG A 39 0.13 -6.39 1.59
C ARG A 39 1.27 -7.40 1.69
N ARG A 40 1.05 -8.50 2.40
CA ARG A 40 1.88 -9.71 2.28
C ARG A 40 1.74 -10.29 0.88
N SER A 41 2.86 -10.72 0.30
CA SER A 41 2.84 -11.29 -1.04
C SER A 41 2.09 -12.63 -1.04
N PRO A 42 1.10 -12.81 -1.93
CA PRO A 42 0.36 -14.07 -2.03
C PRO A 42 1.18 -15.21 -2.63
N THR A 43 2.28 -14.90 -3.34
CA THR A 43 3.15 -15.88 -4.00
C THR A 43 4.48 -16.10 -3.28
N GLU A 44 4.93 -15.12 -2.48
CA GLU A 44 6.19 -15.15 -1.73
C GLU A 44 5.92 -14.74 -0.27
N PRO A 45 5.47 -15.67 0.61
CA PRO A 45 4.88 -15.33 1.91
C PRO A 45 5.80 -14.55 2.87
N ASP A 46 7.11 -14.64 2.69
CA ASP A 46 8.10 -13.89 3.48
C ASP A 46 8.36 -12.47 2.95
N ARG A 47 7.64 -12.03 1.91
CA ARG A 47 7.85 -10.75 1.24
C ARG A 47 6.61 -9.87 1.29
N TRP A 48 6.86 -8.58 1.14
CA TRP A 48 5.87 -7.52 1.05
C TRP A 48 5.66 -7.14 -0.41
N ASP A 49 4.41 -7.10 -0.82
CA ASP A 49 3.95 -6.73 -2.14
C ASP A 49 3.45 -5.29 -2.11
N VAL A 50 4.11 -4.43 -2.88
CA VAL A 50 3.64 -3.08 -3.18
C VAL A 50 3.19 -3.08 -4.64
N GLY A 51 1.96 -2.66 -4.87
CA GLY A 51 1.37 -2.73 -6.19
C GLY A 51 0.24 -1.75 -6.41
N ALA A 52 -0.41 -1.89 -7.56
CA ALA A 52 -1.60 -1.16 -7.93
C ALA A 52 -2.76 -2.13 -8.15
N CYS A 53 -3.93 -1.76 -7.66
CA CYS A 53 -5.18 -2.29 -8.18
C CYS A 53 -5.68 -1.31 -9.23
N GLU A 54 -5.85 -1.76 -10.47
CA GLU A 54 -6.42 -0.96 -11.54
C GLU A 54 -7.61 -1.71 -12.13
N ARG A 55 -8.79 -1.09 -12.14
CA ARG A 55 -10.02 -1.72 -12.67
C ARG A 55 -10.34 -3.07 -12.02
N GLY A 56 -9.96 -3.22 -10.75
CA GLY A 56 -10.10 -4.46 -9.97
C GLY A 56 -9.01 -5.52 -10.20
N ALA A 57 -8.04 -5.27 -11.09
CA ALA A 57 -6.89 -6.15 -11.31
C ALA A 57 -5.73 -5.76 -10.39
N TRP A 58 -5.25 -6.71 -9.59
CA TRP A 58 -4.14 -6.48 -8.64
C TRP A 58 -2.81 -6.84 -9.29
N GLU A 59 -1.95 -5.85 -9.49
CA GLU A 59 -0.64 -6.01 -10.11
C GLU A 59 0.48 -5.58 -9.15
N THR A 60 1.44 -6.47 -8.96
CA THR A 60 2.66 -6.20 -8.18
C THR A 60 3.58 -5.26 -8.95
N ILE A 61 3.94 -4.14 -8.33
CA ILE A 61 4.97 -3.21 -8.84
C ILE A 61 6.34 -3.65 -8.32
N SER A 62 6.43 -4.04 -7.04
CA SER A 62 7.69 -4.43 -6.41
C SER A 62 7.49 -5.33 -5.20
N LEU A 63 8.49 -6.18 -4.95
CA LEU A 63 8.55 -7.03 -3.78
C LEU A 63 9.71 -6.63 -2.86
N HIS A 64 9.44 -6.55 -1.56
CA HIS A 64 10.41 -6.16 -0.54
C HIS A 64 10.53 -7.25 0.52
N THR A 65 11.72 -7.42 1.08
CA THR A 65 11.94 -8.37 2.18
C THR A 65 11.50 -7.77 3.52
N HIS A 66 11.62 -6.45 3.69
CA HIS A 66 11.25 -5.77 4.93
C HIS A 66 10.03 -4.88 4.73
N GLU A 67 9.18 -4.83 5.76
CA GLU A 67 7.98 -4.00 5.76
C GLU A 67 8.34 -2.51 5.63
N GLU A 68 9.43 -2.09 6.26
CA GLU A 68 9.89 -0.71 6.23
C GLU A 68 10.25 -0.22 4.82
N ASP A 69 10.91 -1.07 4.04
CA ASP A 69 11.28 -0.77 2.65
C ASP A 69 10.01 -0.64 1.79
N ALA A 70 9.05 -1.55 1.96
CA ALA A 70 7.76 -1.51 1.29
C ALA A 70 6.95 -0.26 1.66
N CYS A 71 6.86 0.08 2.95
CA CYS A 71 6.13 1.26 3.41
C CYS A 71 6.75 2.55 2.85
N THR A 72 8.08 2.62 2.85
CA THR A 72 8.81 3.77 2.28
C THR A 72 8.54 3.88 0.78
N HIS A 73 8.54 2.76 0.06
CA HIS A 73 8.23 2.76 -1.36
C HIS A 73 6.80 3.23 -1.65
N LEU A 74 5.80 2.69 -0.96
CA LEU A 74 4.40 3.09 -1.15
C LEU A 74 4.20 4.59 -0.85
N LEU A 75 4.83 5.12 0.20
CA LEU A 75 4.80 6.54 0.52
C LEU A 75 5.29 7.40 -0.66
N ARG A 76 6.40 7.02 -1.29
CA ARG A 76 6.94 7.72 -2.45
C ARG A 76 5.99 7.68 -3.64
N LEU A 77 5.36 6.54 -3.92
CA LEU A 77 4.38 6.42 -5.00
C LEU A 77 3.16 7.33 -4.78
N LEU A 78 2.67 7.45 -3.55
CA LEU A 78 1.50 8.26 -3.22
C LEU A 78 1.78 9.77 -3.12
N THR A 79 3.03 10.16 -2.89
CA THR A 79 3.40 11.56 -2.61
C THR A 79 4.33 12.18 -3.65
N GLY A 80 4.93 11.38 -4.53
CA GLY A 80 5.87 11.83 -5.57
C GLY A 80 7.24 12.28 -5.06
N ASN A 81 7.62 11.94 -3.82
CA ASN A 81 8.91 12.28 -3.19
C ASN A 81 10.00 11.23 -3.40
#